data_AF-A0A7S2U539-F1
#
_entry.id   AF-A0A7S2U539-F1
#
_cell.length_a   1.000
_cell.length_b   1.000
_cell.length_c   1.000
_cell.angle_alpha   90.00
_cell.angle_beta   90.00
_cell.angle_gamma   90.00
#
_symmetry.space_group_name_H-M   'P 1'
#
loop_
_entity.id
_entity.type
_entity.pdbx_description
1 polymer ?
#
loop_
_entity_poly.entity_id
_entity_poly.type
_entity_poly.pdbx_seq_one_letter_code
_entity_poly.pdbx_strand_id
1 'polypeptide(L)'
;LHSREAEEQFRSMLSQHIQQTMVPTVLIFSNVCEGRHKPEDLEQLIDPALLYSPLVHVMQCHAVTKPKMKKVLELILKKEGIPQSSPDFYQEIHLTSHGDLRHAIMTLQYQHLGSITDPYK
;
A
#
# COMPACT_ATOMS: atom_id res chain seq x y z
N LEU A 1 11.37 15.72 -0.74
CA LEU A 1 12.71 16.31 -0.91
C LEU A 1 12.54 17.80 -0.70
N HIS A 2 13.31 18.42 0.20
CA HIS A 2 12.96 19.76 0.72
C HIS A 2 13.61 20.92 -0.05
N SER A 3 14.40 20.63 -1.09
CA SER A 3 14.97 21.61 -2.01
C SER A 3 15.06 21.05 -3.42
N ARG A 4 15.00 21.92 -4.42
CA ARG A 4 15.17 21.57 -5.84
C ARG A 4 16.53 20.91 -6.12
N GLU A 5 17.58 21.38 -5.45
CA GLU A 5 18.91 20.78 -5.53
C GLU A 5 18.91 19.33 -5.03
N ALA A 6 18.19 19.04 -3.93
CA ALA A 6 18.08 17.68 -3.42
C ALA A 6 17.32 16.75 -4.38
N GLU A 7 16.32 17.27 -5.09
CA GLU A 7 15.59 16.52 -6.13
C GLU A 7 16.47 16.20 -7.33
N GLU A 8 17.22 17.18 -7.82
CA GLU A 8 18.16 17.02 -8.93
C GLU A 8 19.29 16.04 -8.58
N GLN A 9 19.84 16.14 -7.37
CA GLN A 9 20.85 15.19 -6.86
C GLN A 9 20.28 13.78 -6.75
N PHE A 10 19.08 13.62 -6.17
CA PHE A 10 18.41 12.33 -6.05
C PHE A 10 18.17 11.69 -7.42
N ARG A 11 17.67 12.47 -8.39
CA ARG A 11 17.45 12.01 -9.76
C ARG A 11 18.75 11.59 -10.44
N SER A 12 19.85 12.32 -10.23
CA SER A 12 21.16 11.97 -10.75
C SER A 12 21.67 10.64 -10.17
N MET A 13 21.59 10.48 -8.84
CA MET A 13 22.00 9.26 -8.15
C MET A 13 21.19 8.04 -8.59
N LEU A 14 19.86 8.16 -8.68
CA LEU A 14 19.00 7.07 -9.15
C LEU A 14 19.28 6.71 -10.60
N SER A 15 19.48 7.70 -11.47
CA SER A 15 19.79 7.46 -12.88
C SER A 15 21.08 6.66 -13.04
N GLN A 16 22.12 7.06 -12.30
CA GLN A 16 23.39 6.35 -12.27
C GLN A 16 23.22 4.92 -11.73
N HIS A 17 22.47 4.76 -10.64
CA HIS A 17 22.22 3.45 -10.02
C HIS A 17 21.53 2.49 -10.99
N ILE A 18 20.45 2.92 -11.67
CA ILE A 18 19.70 2.08 -12.60
C ILE A 18 20.59 1.62 -13.78
N GLN A 19 21.49 2.49 -14.26
CA GLN A 19 22.37 2.17 -15.39
C GLN A 19 23.56 1.27 -15.02
N GLN A 20 24.05 1.35 -13.78
CA GLN A 20 25.30 0.72 -13.37
C GLN A 20 25.09 -0.47 -12.43
N THR A 21 23.89 -0.65 -11.87
CA THR A 21 23.64 -1.72 -10.91
C THR A 21 23.85 -3.09 -11.54
N MET A 22 24.63 -3.93 -10.87
CA MET A 22 24.82 -5.34 -11.23
C MET A 22 23.85 -6.26 -10.46
N VAL A 23 23.01 -5.68 -9.60
CA VAL A 23 22.06 -6.40 -8.75
C VAL A 23 20.62 -5.93 -9.02
N PRO A 24 19.64 -6.85 -9.08
CA PRO A 24 18.24 -6.48 -9.14
C PRO A 24 17.86 -5.60 -7.95
N THR A 25 17.37 -4.39 -8.23
CA THR A 25 16.96 -3.43 -7.21
C THR A 25 15.45 -3.27 -7.23
N VAL A 26 14.81 -3.36 -6.07
CA VAL A 26 13.37 -3.10 -5.90
C VAL A 26 13.21 -1.74 -5.23
N LEU A 27 12.52 -0.82 -5.90
CA LEU A 27 12.18 0.50 -5.37
C LEU A 27 10.68 0.55 -5.08
N ILE A 28 10.32 0.92 -3.85
CA ILE A 28 8.92 1.08 -3.44
C ILE A 28 8.65 2.57 -3.36
N PHE A 29 7.84 3.07 -4.29
CA PHE A 29 7.34 4.44 -4.26
C PHE A 29 5.94 4.45 -3.67
N SER A 30 5.72 5.34 -2.69
CA SER A 30 4.41 5.62 -2.13
C SER A 30 4.28 7.12 -1.97
N ASN A 31 3.24 7.68 -2.59
CA ASN A 31 2.80 9.05 -2.40
C ASN A 31 1.50 9.03 -1.58
N VAL A 32 1.44 9.83 -0.51
CA VAL A 32 0.32 9.81 0.44
C VAL A 32 -0.92 10.55 -0.11
N CYS A 33 -0.86 11.07 -1.33
CA CYS A 33 -2.01 11.66 -2.02
C CYS A 33 -3.03 10.57 -2.39
N GLU A 34 -4.07 10.44 -1.57
CA GLU A 34 -5.24 9.56 -1.69
C GLU A 34 -5.60 9.21 -3.15
N GLY A 35 -5.23 7.99 -3.56
CA GLY A 35 -5.82 7.28 -4.70
C GLY A 35 -5.51 7.85 -6.09
N ARG A 36 -4.55 8.77 -6.25
CA ARG A 36 -4.21 9.34 -7.56
C ARG A 36 -2.70 9.34 -7.79
N HIS A 37 -2.09 8.16 -7.76
CA HIS A 37 -0.77 8.00 -8.35
C HIS A 37 -0.88 8.27 -9.84
N LYS A 38 -0.13 9.26 -10.27
CA LYS A 38 0.02 9.67 -11.64
C LYS A 38 1.38 9.18 -12.14
N PRO A 39 1.51 8.62 -13.35
CA PRO A 39 2.83 8.31 -13.92
C PRO A 39 3.81 9.49 -13.81
N GLU A 40 3.27 10.70 -13.93
CA GLU A 40 3.98 11.98 -13.79
C GLU A 40 4.66 12.15 -12.42
N ASP A 41 4.16 11.52 -11.35
CA ASP A 41 4.77 11.58 -10.02
C ASP A 41 6.14 10.88 -10.00
N LEU A 42 6.29 9.78 -10.76
CA LEU A 42 7.56 9.06 -10.89
C LEU A 42 8.52 9.77 -11.86
N GLU A 43 7.98 10.39 -12.91
CA GLU A 43 8.76 11.15 -13.91
C GLU A 43 9.45 12.39 -13.31
N GLN A 44 8.94 12.91 -12.20
CA GLN A 44 9.63 13.97 -11.44
C GLN A 44 10.90 13.46 -10.74
N LEU A 45 10.94 12.17 -10.38
CA LEU A 45 12.01 11.58 -9.59
C LEU A 45 13.04 10.83 -10.45
N ILE A 46 12.60 10.27 -11.57
CA ILE A 46 13.40 9.43 -12.47
C ILE A 46 13.25 9.98 -13.88
N ASP A 47 14.36 9.99 -14.62
CA ASP A 47 14.31 10.38 -16.03
C ASP A 47 13.30 9.50 -16.80
N PRO A 48 12.31 10.09 -17.51
CA PRO A 48 11.33 9.33 -18.27
C PRO A 48 11.95 8.36 -19.28
N ALA A 49 13.08 8.74 -19.91
CA ALA A 49 13.78 7.88 -20.86
C ALA A 49 14.32 6.61 -20.19
N LEU A 50 14.65 6.69 -18.90
CA LEU A 50 15.15 5.57 -18.11
C LEU A 50 14.00 4.79 -17.45
N LEU A 51 12.99 5.49 -16.94
CA LEU A 51 11.80 4.92 -16.30
C LEU A 51 11.03 3.98 -17.24
N TYR A 52 10.96 4.34 -18.53
CA TYR A 52 10.30 3.53 -19.57
C TYR A 52 11.29 2.71 -20.41
N SER A 53 12.54 2.60 -19.98
CA SER A 53 13.54 1.76 -20.64
C SER A 53 13.37 0.28 -20.26
N PRO A 54 13.99 -0.66 -21.01
CA PRO A 54 14.01 -2.07 -20.63
C PRO A 54 14.70 -2.40 -19.31
N LEU A 55 15.42 -1.44 -18.71
CA LEU A 55 16.11 -1.62 -17.42
C LEU A 55 15.15 -1.52 -16.22
N VAL A 56 13.94 -1.00 -16.43
CA VAL A 56 12.97 -0.74 -15.36
C VAL A 56 11.66 -1.47 -15.66
N HIS A 57 11.12 -2.13 -14.65
CA HIS A 57 9.80 -2.71 -14.68
C HIS A 57 8.91 -2.03 -13.65
N VAL A 58 7.90 -1.28 -14.11
CA VAL A 58 6.96 -0.58 -13.23
C VAL A 58 5.78 -1.49 -12.90
N MET A 59 5.65 -1.84 -11.63
CA MET A 59 4.52 -2.61 -11.11
C MET A 59 3.58 -1.69 -10.32
N GLN A 60 2.33 -1.58 -10.78
CA GLN A 60 1.31 -0.81 -10.07
C GLN A 60 0.67 -1.65 -8.96
N CYS A 61 0.69 -1.13 -7.74
CA CYS A 61 -0.01 -1.71 -6.60
C CYS A 61 -1.35 -0.98 -6.41
N HIS A 62 -2.45 -1.66 -6.67
CA HIS A 62 -3.80 -1.11 -6.49
C HIS A 62 -4.36 -1.45 -5.10
N ALA A 63 -5.32 -0.63 -4.67
CA ALA A 63 -6.14 -0.90 -3.49
C ALA A 63 -6.78 -2.29 -3.57
N VAL A 64 -6.87 -2.98 -2.42
CA VAL A 64 -7.40 -4.34 -2.39
C VAL A 64 -8.91 -4.31 -2.60
N THR A 65 -9.40 -5.20 -3.46
CA THR A 65 -10.82 -5.31 -3.74
C THR A 65 -11.57 -5.92 -2.54
N LYS A 66 -12.83 -5.54 -2.35
CA LYS A 66 -13.68 -6.06 -1.28
C LYS A 66 -13.65 -7.61 -1.17
N PRO A 67 -13.76 -8.40 -2.25
CA PRO A 67 -13.69 -9.86 -2.15
C PRO A 67 -12.33 -10.38 -1.67
N LYS A 68 -11.22 -9.75 -2.06
CA LYS A 68 -9.88 -10.15 -1.62
C LYS A 68 -9.65 -9.77 -0.15
N MET A 69 -10.07 -8.57 0.24
CA MET A 69 -9.99 -8.13 1.63
C MET A 69 -10.83 -9.02 2.55
N LYS A 70 -12.07 -9.32 2.18
CA LYS A 70 -12.94 -10.25 2.91
C LYS A 70 -12.24 -11.60 3.15
N LYS A 71 -11.66 -12.21 2.11
CA LYS A 71 -10.95 -13.49 2.24
C LYS A 71 -9.79 -13.43 3.24
N VAL A 72 -9.05 -12.32 3.28
CA VAL A 72 -7.94 -12.13 4.23
C VAL A 72 -8.48 -11.98 5.66
N LEU A 73 -9.51 -11.15 5.86
CA LEU A 73 -10.10 -10.93 7.19
C LEU A 73 -10.76 -12.20 7.74
N GLU A 74 -11.48 -12.97 6.91
CA GLU A 74 -12.04 -14.27 7.30
C GLU A 74 -10.97 -15.28 7.70
N LEU A 75 -9.82 -15.27 7.02
CA LEU A 75 -8.69 -16.13 7.35
C LEU A 75 -8.10 -15.76 8.71
N ILE A 76 -7.95 -14.46 9.00
CA ILE A 76 -7.49 -13.95 10.29
C ILE A 76 -8.48 -14.36 11.40
N LEU A 77 -9.77 -14.04 11.25
CA LEU A 77 -10.82 -14.40 12.21
C LEU A 77 -10.80 -15.90 12.56
N LYS A 78 -10.73 -16.75 11.53
CA LYS A 78 -10.65 -18.21 11.70
C LYS A 78 -9.41 -18.63 12.48
N LYS A 79 -8.25 -18.00 12.24
CA LYS A 79 -6.98 -18.33 12.90
C LYS A 79 -6.96 -17.86 14.35
N GLU A 80 -7.59 -16.73 14.63
CA GLU A 80 -7.72 -16.16 15.98
C GLU A 80 -8.88 -16.79 16.79
N GLY A 81 -9.62 -17.75 16.22
CA GLY A 81 -10.76 -18.39 16.89
C GLY A 81 -11.96 -17.46 17.09
N ILE A 82 -12.00 -16.36 16.33
CA ILE A 82 -13.04 -15.35 16.42
C ILE A 82 -14.22 -15.74 15.51
N PRO A 83 -15.48 -15.66 15.99
CA PRO A 83 -16.65 -15.92 15.16
C PRO A 83 -16.68 -15.05 13.89
N GLN A 84 -17.23 -15.60 12.81
CA GLN A 84 -17.34 -14.86 11.56
C GLN A 84 -18.21 -13.61 11.72
N SER A 85 -17.75 -12.49 11.17
CA SER A 85 -18.49 -11.22 11.15
C SER A 85 -19.56 -11.20 10.07
N SER A 86 -20.52 -10.28 10.18
CA SER A 86 -21.61 -10.11 9.22
C SER A 86 -21.10 -9.68 7.83
N PRO A 87 -21.84 -9.93 6.74
CA PRO A 87 -21.50 -9.43 5.41
C PRO A 87 -21.34 -7.89 5.37
N ASP A 88 -22.16 -7.16 6.12
CA ASP A 88 -22.16 -5.69 6.18
C ASP A 88 -20.86 -5.15 6.80
N PHE A 89 -20.30 -5.86 7.78
CA PHE A 89 -19.03 -5.50 8.40
C PHE A 89 -17.88 -5.41 7.38
N TYR A 90 -17.76 -6.40 6.48
CA TYR A 90 -16.71 -6.38 5.46
C TYR A 90 -16.92 -5.26 4.43
N GLN A 91 -18.17 -4.85 4.21
CA GLN A 91 -18.48 -3.72 3.33
C GLN A 91 -18.09 -2.39 3.98
N GLU A 92 -18.44 -2.20 5.24
CA GLU A 92 -18.07 -0.99 6.00
C GLU A 92 -16.55 -0.83 6.12
N ILE A 93 -15.84 -1.91 6.50
CA ILE A 93 -14.38 -1.88 6.58
C ILE A 93 -13.76 -1.56 5.22
N HIS A 94 -14.25 -2.16 4.13
CA HIS A 94 -13.69 -1.87 2.81
C HIS A 94 -13.89 -0.41 2.39
N LEU A 95 -15.06 0.16 2.71
CA LEU A 95 -15.38 1.56 2.42
C LEU A 95 -14.51 2.53 3.21
N THR A 96 -14.31 2.27 4.51
CA THR A 96 -13.54 3.16 5.42
C THR A 96 -12.03 3.03 5.26
N SER A 97 -11.54 1.83 4.94
CA SER A 97 -10.11 1.59 4.67
C SER A 97 -9.69 1.94 3.26
N HIS A 98 -10.63 2.21 2.34
CA HIS A 98 -10.37 2.40 0.92
C HIS A 98 -9.52 1.27 0.28
N GLY A 99 -9.65 0.05 0.78
CA GLY A 99 -8.87 -1.10 0.29
C GLY A 99 -7.47 -1.24 0.92
N ASP A 100 -7.12 -0.45 1.94
CA ASP A 100 -5.92 -0.63 2.74
C ASP A 100 -6.09 -1.81 3.73
N LEU A 101 -5.34 -2.88 3.51
CA LEU A 101 -5.37 -4.06 4.38
C LEU A 101 -4.85 -3.79 5.79
N ARG A 102 -3.85 -2.92 5.96
CA ARG A 102 -3.32 -2.58 7.28
C ARG A 102 -4.38 -1.83 8.09
N HIS A 103 -5.03 -0.84 7.47
CA HIS A 103 -6.16 -0.14 8.09
C HIS A 103 -7.25 -1.15 8.46
N ALA A 104 -7.68 -1.99 7.52
CA ALA A 104 -8.75 -2.95 7.73
C ALA A 104 -8.47 -3.93 8.89
N ILE A 105 -7.24 -4.48 8.96
CA ILE A 105 -6.82 -5.38 10.05
C ILE A 105 -6.78 -4.64 11.38
N MET A 106 -6.29 -3.40 11.40
CA MET A 106 -6.25 -2.59 12.61
C MET A 106 -7.67 -2.26 13.11
N THR A 107 -8.60 -1.93 12.22
CA THR A 107 -10.02 -1.74 12.56
C THR A 107 -10.64 -3.02 13.13
N LEU A 108 -10.36 -4.18 12.51
CA LEU A 108 -10.79 -5.48 13.01
C LEU A 108 -10.29 -5.72 14.45
N GLN A 109 -9.01 -5.45 14.70
CA GLN A 109 -8.38 -5.61 16.01
C GLN A 109 -9.03 -4.70 17.06
N TYR A 110 -9.24 -3.41 16.75
CA TYR A 110 -9.85 -2.47 17.70
C TYR A 110 -11.28 -2.85 18.08
N GLN A 111 -12.09 -3.29 17.12
CA GLN A 111 -13.47 -3.71 17.42
C GLN A 111 -13.52 -4.95 18.31
N HIS A 112 -12.58 -5.89 18.14
CA HIS A 112 -12.51 -7.09 18.98
C HIS A 112 -11.93 -6.79 20.36
N LEU A 113 -10.92 -5.93 20.47
CA LEU A 113 -10.40 -5.47 21.76
C LEU A 113 -11.49 -4.77 22.59
N GLY A 114 -12.28 -3.89 21.96
CA GLY A 114 -13.42 -3.24 22.62
C GLY A 114 -14.50 -4.21 23.10
N SER A 115 -14.64 -5.36 22.43
CA SER A 115 -15.60 -6.42 22.80
C SER A 115 -15.13 -7.30 23.95
N ILE A 116 -13.81 -7.46 24.15
CA ILE A 116 -13.23 -8.28 25.23
C ILE A 116 -13.24 -7.53 26.57
N THR A 117 -13.24 -6.20 26.54
CA THR A 117 -13.15 -5.34 27.74
C THR A 117 -14.49 -4.94 28.36
N ASP A 118 -15.62 -5.41 27.84
CA ASP A 118 -16.95 -5.10 28.39
C ASP A 118 -17.52 -6.32 29.15
N PRO A 119 -17.29 -6.44 30.48
CA PRO A 119 -17.75 -7.58 31.27
C PRO A 119 -19.27 -7.56 31.55
N TYR A 120 -20.03 -6.65 30.93
CA TYR A 120 -21.47 -6.48 31.14
C TYR A 120 -22.32 -6.79 29.90
N LYS A 121 -21.78 -7.55 28.93
CA LYS A 121 -22.55 -8.22 27.87
C LYS A 121 -22.47 -9.73 27.96
#